data_AF-A0A949B7M8-F1
#
_entry.id   AF-A0A949B7M8-F1
#
_cell.length_a   1.000
_cell.length_b   1.000
_cell.length_c   1.000
_cell.angle_alpha   90.00
_cell.angle_beta   90.00
_cell.angle_gamma   90.00
#
_symmetry.space_group_name_H-M   'P 1'
#
loop_
_entity.id
_entity.type
_entity.pdbx_description
1 polymer ?
#
loop_
_entity_poly.entity_id
_entity_poly.type
_entity_poly.pdbx_seq_one_letter_code
_entity_poly.pdbx_strand_id
1 'polypeptide(L)'
;MKTVLFVLLALLVLSGCADVKTPTAQYALTHPLSTKTMVVSGTSKGEVLEKWGEPSEIIEAGYDDTGIKKEEWIYEAWFPNTPLDHRHFSRSKKIFFTGDYVTGYEDIGETEQTDRGGKR
;
A
#
# COMPACT_ATOMS: atom_id res chain seq x y z
N MET A 1 -34.49 -37.77 -15.15
CA MET A 1 -35.01 -36.60 -14.39
C MET A 1 -34.09 -36.15 -13.27
N LYS A 2 -33.46 -37.05 -12.48
CA LYS A 2 -32.49 -36.69 -11.41
C LYS A 2 -31.23 -35.96 -11.89
N THR A 3 -30.71 -36.31 -13.08
CA THR A 3 -29.53 -35.67 -13.68
C THR A 3 -29.80 -34.22 -14.10
N VAL A 4 -30.98 -33.93 -14.63
CA VAL A 4 -31.39 -32.57 -15.01
C VAL A 4 -31.49 -31.66 -13.78
N LEU A 5 -31.99 -32.20 -12.65
CA LEU A 5 -32.08 -31.48 -11.38
C LEU A 5 -30.69 -31.11 -10.83
N PHE A 6 -29.72 -32.04 -10.92
CA PHE A 6 -28.35 -31.80 -10.46
C PHE A 6 -27.62 -30.73 -11.28
N VAL A 7 -27.83 -30.71 -12.60
CA VAL A 7 -27.23 -29.71 -13.49
C VAL A 7 -27.83 -28.32 -13.23
N LEU A 8 -29.15 -28.25 -13.01
CA LEU A 8 -29.84 -26.99 -12.69
C LEU A 8 -29.41 -26.41 -11.33
N LEU A 9 -29.18 -27.27 -10.33
CA LEU A 9 -28.69 -26.86 -9.01
C LEU A 9 -27.25 -26.31 -9.08
N ALA A 10 -26.39 -26.92 -9.91
CA ALA A 10 -25.01 -26.47 -10.10
C ALA A 10 -24.93 -25.08 -10.77
N LEU A 11 -25.83 -24.79 -11.71
CA LEU A 11 -25.88 -23.48 -12.39
C LEU A 11 -26.33 -22.35 -11.47
N LEU A 12 -27.19 -22.64 -10.49
CA LEU A 12 -27.66 -21.66 -9.49
C LEU A 12 -26.57 -21.27 -8.49
N VAL A 13 -25.71 -22.21 -8.10
CA VAL A 13 -24.60 -21.95 -7.16
C VAL A 13 -23.49 -21.07 -7.78
N LEU A 14 -23.36 -21.10 -9.12
CA LEU A 14 -22.38 -20.26 -9.83
C LEU A 14 -22.85 -18.82 -10.08
N SER A 15 -24.11 -18.50 -9.78
CA SER A 15 -24.69 -17.16 -9.92
C SER A 15 -24.50 -16.32 -8.65
N GLY A 16 -23.29 -16.36 -8.07
CA GLY A 16 -22.93 -15.48 -6.97
C GLY A 16 -22.70 -14.06 -7.48
N CYS A 17 -23.62 -13.15 -7.22
CA CYS A 17 -23.40 -11.71 -7.44
C CYS A 17 -22.36 -11.21 -6.42
N ALA A 18 -21.10 -11.10 -6.83
CA ALA A 18 -20.10 -10.35 -6.08
C ALA A 18 -20.45 -8.86 -6.21
N ASP A 19 -21.07 -8.27 -5.18
CA ASP A 19 -21.23 -6.82 -5.05
C ASP A 19 -19.84 -6.20 -4.77
N VAL A 20 -19.01 -6.13 -5.81
CA VAL A 20 -17.72 -5.46 -5.75
C VAL A 20 -18.02 -3.97 -5.92
N LYS A 21 -18.16 -3.27 -4.80
CA LYS A 21 -18.13 -1.81 -4.77
C LYS A 21 -16.73 -1.35 -5.18
N THR A 22 -16.50 -1.23 -6.50
CA THR A 22 -15.24 -0.74 -7.03
C THR A 22 -15.16 0.77 -6.79
N PRO A 23 -14.04 1.27 -6.23
CA PRO A 23 -13.75 2.69 -6.30
C PRO A 23 -13.80 3.13 -7.77
N THR A 24 -14.37 4.30 -8.05
CA THR A 24 -14.46 4.86 -9.40
C THR A 24 -13.11 4.76 -10.09
N ALA A 25 -13.07 4.32 -11.36
CA ALA A 25 -11.81 4.14 -12.10
C ALA A 25 -10.90 5.37 -12.02
N GLN A 26 -11.50 6.58 -12.03
CA GLN A 26 -10.79 7.85 -11.85
C GLN A 26 -10.01 7.95 -10.53
N TYR A 27 -10.54 7.39 -9.45
CA TYR A 27 -9.90 7.38 -8.14
C TYR A 27 -8.71 6.42 -8.11
N ALA A 28 -8.85 5.22 -8.69
CA ALA A 28 -7.74 4.27 -8.81
C ALA A 28 -6.60 4.80 -9.69
N LEU A 29 -6.92 5.61 -10.70
CA LEU A 29 -5.93 6.22 -11.60
C LEU A 29 -5.22 7.44 -10.99
N THR A 30 -5.89 8.19 -10.12
CA THR A 30 -5.33 9.39 -9.49
C THR A 30 -4.63 9.08 -8.17
N HIS A 31 -4.95 7.95 -7.56
CA HIS A 31 -4.43 7.49 -6.29
C HIS A 31 -3.94 6.04 -6.39
N PRO A 32 -2.89 5.77 -7.20
CA PRO A 32 -2.39 4.40 -7.40
C PRO A 32 -1.91 3.77 -6.09
N LEU A 33 -1.51 4.59 -5.11
CA LEU A 33 -1.09 4.16 -3.78
C LEU A 33 -2.22 4.16 -2.73
N SER A 34 -3.38 4.79 -2.96
CA SER A 34 -4.13 5.37 -1.83
C SER A 34 -5.39 4.68 -1.33
N THR A 35 -5.88 3.52 -1.83
CA THR A 35 -7.09 2.95 -1.18
C THR A 35 -7.26 1.45 -1.06
N LYS A 36 -6.61 0.60 -1.85
CA LYS A 36 -7.01 -0.82 -1.84
C LYS A 36 -6.19 -1.74 -0.93
N THR A 37 -4.98 -1.36 -0.54
CA THR A 37 -4.11 -2.25 0.24
C THR A 37 -3.02 -1.46 0.96
N MET A 38 -3.35 -0.89 2.12
CA MET A 38 -2.33 -0.32 3.01
C MET A 38 -1.36 -1.42 3.43
N VAL A 39 -0.06 -1.13 3.35
CA VAL A 39 0.98 -1.94 3.99
C VAL A 39 0.95 -1.60 5.48
N VAL A 40 0.72 -2.62 6.31
CA VAL A 40 0.66 -2.51 7.77
C VAL A 40 1.80 -3.29 8.40
N SER A 41 2.16 -3.00 9.65
CA SER A 41 3.14 -3.81 10.39
C SER A 41 2.76 -5.30 10.36
N GLY A 42 3.74 -6.16 10.13
CA GLY A 42 3.56 -7.60 9.93
C GLY A 42 3.28 -8.01 8.48
N THR A 43 3.14 -7.08 7.54
CA THR A 43 3.10 -7.41 6.09
C THR A 43 4.45 -7.99 5.66
N SER A 44 4.44 -9.05 4.85
CA SER A 44 5.68 -9.64 4.33
C SER A 44 6.26 -8.82 3.17
N LYS A 45 7.58 -8.86 2.96
CA LYS A 45 8.22 -8.20 1.80
C LYS A 45 7.60 -8.59 0.46
N GLY A 46 7.29 -9.88 0.27
CA GLY A 46 6.64 -10.35 -0.96
C GLY A 46 5.27 -9.72 -1.18
N GLU A 47 4.47 -9.60 -0.12
CA GLU A 47 3.16 -8.94 -0.18
C GLU A 47 3.29 -7.42 -0.40
N VAL A 48 4.33 -6.77 0.15
CA VAL A 48 4.63 -5.37 -0.16
C VAL A 48 4.97 -5.20 -1.65
N LEU A 49 5.83 -6.06 -2.21
CA LEU A 49 6.19 -6.03 -3.62
C LEU A 49 4.97 -6.29 -4.53
N GLU A 50 4.10 -7.23 -4.16
CA GLU A 50 2.87 -7.51 -4.91
C GLU A 50 1.93 -6.30 -4.92
N LYS A 51 1.80 -5.61 -3.78
CA LYS A 51 0.88 -4.48 -3.65
C LYS A 51 1.43 -3.20 -4.26
N TRP A 52 2.71 -2.89 -4.02
CA TRP A 52 3.30 -1.57 -4.26
C TRP A 52 4.41 -1.59 -5.30
N GLY A 53 4.83 -2.77 -5.78
CA GLY A 53 5.91 -2.92 -6.74
C GLY A 53 7.30 -2.80 -6.12
N GLU A 54 8.31 -2.73 -6.98
CA GLU A 54 9.70 -2.56 -6.56
C GLU A 54 9.92 -1.18 -5.92
N PRO A 55 10.67 -1.11 -4.80
CA PRO A 55 11.02 0.16 -4.18
C PRO A 55 11.95 0.97 -5.08
N SER A 56 11.91 2.29 -4.93
CA SER A 56 12.82 3.22 -5.61
C SER A 56 14.24 3.09 -5.08
N GLU A 57 14.38 2.86 -3.77
CA GLU A 57 15.67 2.65 -3.11
C GLU A 57 15.53 1.63 -1.97
N ILE A 58 16.58 0.83 -1.76
CA ILE A 58 16.72 -0.10 -0.64
C ILE A 58 17.99 0.25 0.13
N ILE A 59 17.84 0.53 1.41
CA ILE A 59 18.94 0.86 2.33
C ILE A 59 19.09 -0.27 3.33
N GLU A 60 20.30 -0.80 3.47
CA GLU A 60 20.62 -1.77 4.53
C GLU A 60 20.88 -1.03 5.85
N ALA A 61 19.95 -1.16 6.81
CA ALA A 61 20.02 -0.47 8.10
C ALA A 61 20.74 -1.30 9.19
N GLY A 62 21.47 -2.35 8.79
CA GLY A 62 22.25 -3.21 9.69
C GLY A 62 21.45 -4.37 10.26
N TYR A 63 21.67 -4.68 11.54
CA TYR A 63 21.06 -5.80 12.24
C TYR A 63 20.48 -5.35 13.59
N ASP A 64 19.49 -6.06 14.09
CA ASP A 64 19.00 -5.87 15.47
C ASP A 64 19.85 -6.61 16.51
N ASP A 65 19.52 -6.42 17.78
CA ASP A 65 20.25 -7.02 18.91
C ASP A 65 20.19 -8.57 18.92
N THR A 66 19.29 -9.14 18.13
CA THR A 66 19.13 -10.60 17.95
C THR A 66 19.79 -11.12 16.67
N GLY A 67 20.41 -10.24 15.88
CA GLY A 67 21.09 -10.57 14.63
C GLY A 67 20.17 -10.64 13.41
N ILE A 68 18.96 -10.07 13.47
CA ILE A 68 18.03 -10.03 12.34
C ILE A 68 18.31 -8.79 11.48
N LYS A 69 18.42 -8.99 10.16
CA LYS A 69 18.70 -7.91 9.21
C LYS A 69 17.60 -6.85 9.20
N LYS A 70 17.98 -5.58 9.22
CA LYS A 70 17.11 -4.43 9.07
C LYS A 70 17.30 -3.80 7.70
N GLU A 71 16.19 -3.47 7.05
CA GLU A 71 16.19 -2.81 5.74
C GLU A 71 15.17 -1.68 5.74
N GLU A 72 15.47 -0.62 5.00
CA GLU A 72 14.56 0.50 4.75
C GLU A 72 14.31 0.57 3.25
N TRP A 73 13.04 0.54 2.86
CA TRP A 73 12.65 0.64 1.46
C TRP A 73 11.95 1.97 1.23
N ILE A 74 12.41 2.73 0.24
CA ILE A 74 11.87 4.04 -0.10
C ILE A 74 11.05 3.92 -1.37
N TYR A 75 9.83 4.42 -1.32
CA TYR A 75 8.90 4.51 -2.44
C TYR A 75 8.62 5.97 -2.76
N GLU A 76 8.92 6.39 -3.98
CA GLU A 76 8.59 7.73 -4.46
C GLU A 76 7.34 7.68 -5.36
N ALA A 77 6.42 8.62 -5.17
CA ALA A 77 5.28 8.77 -6.06
C ALA A 77 5.74 9.36 -7.40
N TRP A 78 5.57 8.59 -8.49
CA TRP A 78 6.00 8.95 -9.85
C TRP A 78 5.23 10.12 -10.50
N PHE A 79 4.45 10.88 -9.73
CA PHE A 79 3.60 11.95 -10.25
C PHE A 79 4.11 13.32 -9.81
N PRO A 80 4.93 14.00 -10.64
CA PRO A 80 5.47 15.32 -10.27
C PRO A 80 4.40 16.42 -10.22
N ASN A 81 3.27 16.27 -10.93
CA ASN A 81 2.28 17.34 -11.15
C ASN A 81 0.82 16.96 -10.88
N THR A 82 0.55 15.80 -10.29
CA THR A 82 -0.83 15.50 -9.86
C THR A 82 -1.13 16.32 -8.61
N PRO A 83 -2.24 17.08 -8.56
CA PRO A 83 -2.75 17.64 -7.31
C PRO A 83 -3.26 16.47 -6.46
N LEU A 84 -2.31 15.72 -5.89
CA LEU A 84 -2.56 14.77 -4.83
C LEU A 84 -3.15 15.59 -3.69
N ASP A 85 -4.34 15.20 -3.23
CA ASP A 85 -4.95 15.82 -2.06
C ASP A 85 -3.96 15.60 -0.89
N HIS A 86 -3.21 16.65 -0.57
CA HIS A 86 -2.05 16.64 0.33
C HIS A 86 -2.38 16.15 1.73
N ARG A 87 -3.67 15.94 2.02
CA ARG A 87 -4.19 15.54 3.31
C ARG A 87 -3.91 14.09 3.68
N HIS A 88 -3.54 13.22 2.73
CA HIS A 88 -3.53 11.77 2.99
C HIS A 88 -2.30 11.00 2.54
N PHE A 89 -1.38 11.56 1.73
CA PHE A 89 -0.18 10.81 1.31
C PHE A 89 1.00 11.73 1.01
N SER A 90 2.14 11.44 1.64
CA SER A 90 3.42 12.08 1.32
C SER A 90 3.93 11.64 -0.05
N ARG A 91 4.70 12.53 -0.70
CA ARG A 91 5.29 12.27 -2.02
C ARG A 91 6.23 11.08 -2.01
N SER A 92 6.90 10.84 -0.88
CA SER A 92 7.75 9.67 -0.68
C SER A 92 7.39 9.01 0.63
N LYS A 93 7.48 7.68 0.68
CA LYS A 93 7.23 6.88 1.87
C LYS A 93 8.38 5.92 2.11
N LYS A 94 8.82 5.83 3.35
CA LYS A 94 9.79 4.86 3.84
C LYS A 94 9.06 3.72 4.54
N ILE A 95 9.48 2.49 4.30
CA ILE A 95 9.01 1.30 5.00
C ILE A 95 10.20 0.67 5.71
N PHE A 96 10.05 0.36 6.99
CA PHE A 96 11.06 -0.32 7.80
C PHE A 96 10.75 -1.81 7.86
N PHE A 97 11.79 -2.61 7.64
CA PHE A 97 11.74 -4.07 7.74
C PHE A 97 12.69 -4.57 8.82
N THR A 98 12.27 -5.63 9.50
CA THR A 98 13.16 -6.46 10.33
C THR A 98 12.92 -7.90 9.92
N GLY A 99 13.93 -8.52 9.33
CA GLY A 99 13.80 -9.78 8.61
C GLY A 99 12.93 -9.57 7.37
N ASP A 100 11.89 -10.41 7.24
CA ASP A 100 10.99 -10.40 6.08
C ASP A 100 9.69 -9.62 6.30
N TYR A 101 9.53 -8.98 7.45
CA TYR A 101 8.28 -8.33 7.85
C TYR A 101 8.44 -6.85 8.10
N VAL A 102 7.40 -6.10 7.75
CA VAL A 102 7.28 -4.67 8.02
C VAL A 102 7.16 -4.43 9.51
N THR A 103 7.97 -3.54 10.05
CA THR A 103 7.90 -3.10 11.44
C THR A 103 7.33 -1.69 11.59
N GLY A 104 7.47 -0.84 10.56
CA GLY A 104 6.89 0.49 10.56
C GLY A 104 6.99 1.18 9.21
N TYR A 105 6.54 2.43 9.16
CA TYR A 105 6.62 3.29 8.00
C TYR A 105 6.74 4.76 8.41
N GLU A 106 7.35 5.57 7.56
CA GLU A 106 7.53 7.01 7.73
C GLU A 106 7.23 7.73 6.42
N ASP A 107 6.63 8.90 6.54
CA ASP A 107 6.20 9.75 5.44
C ASP A 107 7.27 10.81 5.15
N ILE A 108 8.09 10.56 4.14
CA ILE A 108 9.16 11.48 3.70
C ILE A 108 8.53 12.54 2.79
N GLY A 109 7.92 13.56 3.39
CA GLY A 109 7.28 14.62 2.61
C GLY A 109 6.88 15.89 3.36
N GLU A 110 6.99 15.92 4.68
CA GLU A 110 6.65 17.10 5.48
C GLU A 110 7.77 17.43 6.47
N THR A 111 8.82 18.08 5.99
CA THR A 111 9.64 18.93 6.85
C THR A 111 10.01 20.18 6.08
N GLU A 112 9.14 21.17 6.19
CA GLU A 112 9.46 22.61 6.35
C GLU A 112 8.23 23.46 5.96
N GLN A 113 7.24 23.53 6.85
CA GLN A 113 6.47 24.78 7.08
C GLN A 113 5.56 24.65 8.31
N THR A 114 6.15 24.46 9.48
CA THR A 114 5.51 24.84 10.74
C THR A 114 6.59 25.32 11.70
N ASP A 115 7.17 26.49 11.43
CA ASP A 115 7.44 27.49 12.47
C ASP A 115 7.93 28.83 11.88
N ARG A 116 7.02 29.68 11.41
CA ARG A 116 7.19 31.15 11.45
C ARG A 116 5.84 31.82 11.68
N GLY A 117 5.16 31.39 12.74
CA GLY A 117 4.07 32.14 13.38
C GLY A 117 4.64 33.16 14.37
N GLY A 118 5.42 34.14 13.88
CA GLY A 118 6.02 35.20 14.68
C GLY A 118 5.27 36.52 14.53
N LYS A 119 4.16 36.65 15.25
CA LYS A 119 3.39 37.88 15.46
C LYS A 119 4.32 39.03 15.90
N ARG A 120 4.34 40.14 15.16
CA ARG A 120 4.26 41.53 15.67
C ARG A 120 4.16 42.52 14.52
#